data_AF-A0A535ZM90-F1
#
_entry.id   AF-A0A535ZM90-F1
#
_cell.length_a   1.000
_cell.length_b   1.000
_cell.length_c   1.000
_cell.angle_alpha   90.00
_cell.angle_beta   90.00
_cell.angle_gamma   90.00
#
_symmetry.space_group_name_H-M   'P 1'
#
loop_
_entity.id
_entity.type
_entity.pdbx_description
1 polymer ?
#
loop_
_entity_poly.entity_id
_entity_poly.type
_entity_poly.pdbx_seq_one_letter_code
_entity_poly.pdbx_strand_id
1 'polypeptide(L)'
;GIAISHPHYYSSMVDWAEQFNVPVYLHEADRQWVMRPSERITFWSGETLSLQDDVTLIRLGGHFAGGTVLHWASGAESQGLLLSGDIIQVVADRRWVSFMYSYPNLIPLPAAEVARMRDVVTRYNFEKLYGAWFDCDLAHCSIFYEYVIMRPT
;
A
#
# COMPACT_ATOMS: atom_id res chain seq x y z
N GLY A 1 -0.80 -10.97 -13.00
CA GLY A 1 -1.46 -11.26 -11.71
C GLY A 1 -2.11 -10.01 -11.18
N ILE A 2 -3.00 -10.12 -10.21
CA ILE A 2 -3.62 -9.01 -9.49
C ILE A 2 -2.99 -8.99 -8.10
N ALA A 3 -2.34 -7.90 -7.69
CA ALA A 3 -1.93 -7.71 -6.30
C ALA A 3 -2.90 -6.74 -5.65
N ILE A 4 -3.35 -7.05 -4.43
CA ILE A 4 -4.30 -6.21 -3.71
C ILE A 4 -3.66 -5.74 -2.42
N SER A 5 -3.74 -4.44 -2.17
CA SER A 5 -3.09 -3.80 -1.03
C SER A 5 -3.64 -4.28 0.30
N HIS A 6 -4.97 -4.40 0.45
CA HIS A 6 -5.63 -4.72 1.73
C HIS A 6 -7.13 -5.03 1.56
N PRO A 7 -7.82 -5.52 2.62
CA PRO A 7 -9.19 -6.05 2.59
C PRO A 7 -10.30 -5.16 2.03
N HIS A 8 -10.16 -3.84 1.97
CA HIS A 8 -11.18 -2.96 1.38
C HIS A 8 -11.49 -3.29 -0.09
N TYR A 9 -10.57 -3.96 -0.78
CA TYR A 9 -10.68 -4.27 -2.22
C TYR A 9 -10.93 -5.76 -2.52
N TYR A 10 -11.26 -6.58 -1.52
CA TYR A 10 -11.39 -8.04 -1.72
C TYR A 10 -12.71 -8.47 -2.39
N SER A 11 -13.72 -7.60 -2.42
CA SER A 11 -15.10 -7.97 -2.80
C SER A 11 -15.21 -8.66 -4.17
N SER A 12 -14.52 -8.16 -5.20
CA SER A 12 -14.62 -8.68 -6.57
C SER A 12 -13.31 -9.32 -7.06
N MET A 13 -12.34 -9.56 -6.17
CA MET A 13 -11.01 -10.03 -6.57
C MET A 13 -11.04 -11.37 -7.29
N VAL A 14 -11.92 -12.29 -6.87
CA VAL A 14 -12.04 -13.61 -7.46
C VAL A 14 -12.71 -13.55 -8.84
N ASP A 15 -13.74 -12.72 -9.01
CA ASP A 15 -14.40 -12.55 -10.32
C ASP A 15 -13.41 -12.00 -11.35
N TRP A 16 -12.58 -11.02 -10.96
CA TRP A 16 -11.54 -10.49 -11.84
C TRP A 16 -10.44 -11.51 -12.12
N ALA A 17 -10.04 -12.30 -11.13
CA ALA A 17 -9.04 -13.36 -11.31
C ALA A 17 -9.51 -14.44 -12.30
N GLU A 18 -10.78 -14.83 -12.20
CA GLU A 18 -11.43 -15.79 -13.10
C GLU A 18 -11.54 -15.21 -14.52
N GLN A 19 -12.05 -13.98 -14.64
CA GLN A 19 -12.25 -13.31 -15.94
C GLN A 19 -10.95 -13.13 -16.73
N PHE A 20 -9.86 -12.76 -16.05
CA PHE A 20 -8.56 -12.54 -16.69
C PHE A 20 -7.65 -13.77 -16.65
N ASN A 21 -8.08 -14.87 -16.03
CA ASN A 21 -7.30 -16.09 -15.87
C ASN A 21 -5.92 -15.84 -15.21
N VAL A 22 -5.88 -15.06 -14.13
CA VAL A 22 -4.65 -14.65 -13.43
C VAL A 22 -4.72 -14.95 -11.92
N PRO A 23 -3.58 -15.09 -11.22
CA PRO A 23 -3.57 -15.22 -9.76
C PRO A 23 -3.85 -13.88 -9.07
N VAL A 24 -4.36 -13.96 -7.83
CA VAL A 24 -4.48 -12.84 -6.88
C VAL A 24 -3.43 -13.01 -5.78
N TYR A 25 -2.65 -11.98 -5.50
CA TYR A 25 -1.64 -11.99 -4.43
C TYR A 25 -2.14 -11.20 -3.23
N LEU A 26 -2.26 -11.88 -2.08
CA LEU A 26 -2.65 -11.30 -0.79
C LEU A 26 -1.61 -11.62 0.27
N HIS A 27 -1.34 -10.70 1.19
CA HIS A 27 -0.48 -11.03 2.33
C HIS A 27 -1.22 -11.97 3.30
N GLU A 28 -0.53 -12.98 3.83
CA GLU A 28 -1.16 -14.01 4.67
C GLU A 28 -1.77 -13.49 5.98
N ALA A 29 -1.24 -12.39 6.51
CA ALA A 29 -1.75 -11.76 7.74
C ALA A 29 -3.21 -11.27 7.57
N ASP A 30 -3.64 -11.06 6.34
CA ASP A 30 -5.01 -10.64 6.01
C ASP A 30 -5.91 -11.80 5.55
N ARG A 31 -5.44 -13.05 5.64
CA ARG A 31 -6.19 -14.24 5.22
C ARG A 31 -7.58 -14.34 5.86
N GLN A 32 -7.69 -13.93 7.13
CA GLN A 32 -8.94 -13.97 7.87
C GLN A 32 -10.05 -13.07 7.27
N TRP A 33 -9.68 -12.08 6.46
CA TRP A 33 -10.62 -11.17 5.80
C TRP A 33 -11.12 -11.68 4.44
N VAL A 34 -10.66 -12.85 3.99
CA VAL A 34 -11.09 -13.46 2.73
C VAL A 34 -12.43 -14.16 2.93
N MET A 35 -13.50 -13.54 2.40
CA MET A 35 -14.87 -14.06 2.52
C MET A 35 -15.24 -15.05 1.40
N ARG A 36 -14.59 -14.96 0.24
CA ARG A 36 -14.76 -15.90 -0.87
C ARG A 36 -13.43 -16.61 -1.14
N PRO A 37 -13.22 -17.84 -0.63
CA PRO A 37 -12.01 -18.60 -0.93
C PRO A 37 -11.97 -18.96 -2.42
N SER A 38 -10.76 -19.06 -2.97
CA SER A 38 -10.52 -19.45 -4.37
C SER A 38 -9.10 -19.99 -4.51
N GLU A 39 -8.92 -20.98 -5.37
CA GLU A 39 -7.60 -21.52 -5.74
C GLU A 39 -6.73 -20.49 -6.50
N ARG A 40 -7.35 -19.42 -7.01
CA ARG A 40 -6.64 -18.30 -7.65
C ARG A 40 -5.90 -17.41 -6.65
N ILE A 41 -6.20 -17.52 -5.35
CA ILE A 41 -5.58 -16.69 -4.31
C ILE A 41 -4.25 -17.33 -3.89
N THR A 42 -3.17 -16.60 -4.14
CA THR A 42 -1.83 -16.89 -3.64
C THR A 42 -1.55 -16.02 -2.43
N PHE A 43 -1.41 -16.67 -1.28
CA PHE A 43 -0.94 -15.99 -0.08
C PHE A 43 0.57 -15.94 -0.07
N TRP A 44 1.11 -14.77 0.25
CA TRP A 44 2.54 -14.58 0.47
C TRP A 44 2.81 -14.10 1.89
N SER A 45 4.04 -14.32 2.36
CA SER A 45 4.46 -14.09 3.73
C SER A 45 5.75 -13.27 3.81
N GLY A 46 6.05 -12.76 5.00
CA GLY A 46 7.25 -11.97 5.26
C GLY A 46 7.08 -10.49 4.93
N GLU A 47 8.19 -9.79 4.73
CA GLU A 47 8.18 -8.34 4.52
C GLU A 47 8.05 -7.95 3.04
N THR A 48 8.46 -8.81 2.11
CA THR A 48 8.48 -8.50 0.67
C THR A 48 8.23 -9.73 -0.19
N LEU A 49 7.63 -9.53 -1.37
CA LEU A 49 7.52 -10.52 -2.44
C LEU A 49 7.92 -9.90 -3.77
N SER A 50 8.93 -10.47 -4.45
CA SER A 50 9.24 -10.13 -5.85
C SER A 50 8.21 -10.76 -6.77
N LEU A 51 7.49 -9.95 -7.56
CA LEU A 51 6.59 -10.44 -8.60
C LEU A 51 7.32 -10.58 -9.95
N GLN A 52 8.27 -9.68 -10.20
CA GLN A 52 9.18 -9.64 -11.34
C GLN A 52 10.51 -9.02 -10.87
N ASP A 53 11.50 -8.89 -11.77
CA ASP A 53 12.82 -8.33 -11.45
C ASP A 53 12.75 -6.90 -10.89
N ASP A 54 11.78 -6.11 -11.33
CA ASP A 54 11.63 -4.69 -11.00
C ASP A 54 10.31 -4.36 -10.28
N VAL A 55 9.49 -5.36 -9.95
CA VAL A 55 8.20 -5.19 -9.28
C VAL A 55 8.19 -5.98 -7.97
N THR A 56 8.10 -5.26 -6.86
CA THR A 56 8.13 -5.81 -5.49
C THR A 56 6.89 -5.40 -4.71
N LEU A 57 6.22 -6.37 -4.09
CA LEU A 57 5.24 -6.11 -3.04
C LEU A 57 5.95 -5.95 -1.70
N ILE A 58 5.51 -4.98 -0.90
CA ILE A 58 6.09 -4.66 0.40
C ILE A 58 4.97 -4.65 1.43
N ARG A 59 5.14 -5.41 2.51
CA ARG A 59 4.21 -5.43 3.64
C ARG A 59 4.49 -4.19 4.50
N LEU A 60 3.66 -3.17 4.36
CA LEU A 60 3.71 -2.00 5.22
C LEU A 60 2.81 -2.09 6.43
N GLY A 61 1.84 -2.98 6.48
CA GLY A 61 0.87 -3.01 7.59
C GLY A 61 0.03 -1.73 7.64
N GLY A 62 -0.21 -1.21 8.84
CA GLY A 62 -1.08 -0.05 9.08
C GLY A 62 -2.43 -0.47 9.62
N HIS A 63 -3.53 -0.03 9.00
CA HIS A 63 -4.88 -0.38 9.46
C HIS A 63 -5.25 -1.86 9.21
N PHE A 64 -4.50 -2.55 8.35
CA PHE A 64 -4.51 -4.01 8.24
C PHE A 64 -3.09 -4.55 8.40
N ALA A 65 -2.94 -5.67 9.12
CA ALA A 65 -1.63 -6.24 9.42
C ALA A 65 -0.87 -6.69 8.15
N GLY A 66 -1.60 -7.14 7.13
CA GLY A 66 -1.09 -7.49 5.82
C GLY A 66 -1.09 -6.35 4.80
N GLY A 67 -1.35 -5.11 5.22
CA GLY A 67 -1.36 -3.94 4.35
C GLY A 67 -0.12 -3.87 3.47
N THR A 68 -0.35 -3.78 2.16
CA THR A 68 0.66 -3.99 1.12
C THR A 68 0.74 -2.78 0.20
N VAL A 69 1.95 -2.40 -0.18
CA VAL A 69 2.21 -1.45 -1.27
C VAL A 69 3.05 -2.12 -2.36
N LEU A 70 2.98 -1.61 -3.57
CA LEU A 70 3.77 -2.10 -4.70
C LEU A 70 4.83 -1.05 -5.07
N HIS A 71 6.09 -1.47 -5.11
CA HIS A 71 7.18 -0.71 -5.70
C HIS A 71 7.49 -1.25 -7.10
N TRP A 72 7.56 -0.35 -8.08
CA TRP A 72 7.94 -0.65 -9.44
C TRP A 72 9.18 0.19 -9.80
N ALA A 73 10.35 -0.42 -9.76
CA ALA A 73 11.64 0.25 -9.89
C ALA A 73 11.84 0.91 -11.27
N SER A 74 11.37 0.28 -12.35
CA SER A 74 11.45 0.86 -13.71
C SER A 74 10.21 1.71 -14.08
N GLY A 75 9.22 1.81 -13.19
CA GLY A 75 8.04 2.64 -13.37
C GLY A 75 8.38 4.14 -13.45
N ALA A 76 7.40 4.95 -13.89
CA ALA A 76 7.55 6.40 -14.01
C ALA A 76 8.82 6.82 -14.77
N GLU A 77 8.99 6.35 -16.01
CA GLU A 77 10.18 6.66 -16.83
C GLU A 77 11.50 6.23 -16.16
N SER A 78 11.51 5.04 -15.55
CA SER A 78 12.66 4.49 -14.81
C SER A 78 13.11 5.32 -13.60
N GLN A 79 12.24 6.20 -13.08
CA GLN A 79 12.49 6.95 -11.84
C GLN A 79 11.91 6.25 -10.61
N GLY A 80 11.20 5.15 -10.80
CA GLY A 80 10.58 4.36 -9.75
C GLY A 80 9.20 4.87 -9.37
N LEU A 81 8.32 3.94 -9.03
CA LEU A 81 6.92 4.22 -8.72
C LEU A 81 6.46 3.43 -7.49
N LEU A 82 5.69 4.09 -6.62
CA LEU A 82 5.02 3.45 -5.49
C LEU A 82 3.50 3.51 -5.65
N LEU A 83 2.82 2.36 -5.59
CA LEU A 83 1.37 2.25 -5.56
C LEU A 83 0.95 1.86 -4.15
N SER A 84 0.27 2.77 -3.43
CA SER A 84 0.02 2.61 -2.00
C SER A 84 -1.43 2.32 -1.61
N GLY A 85 -2.39 2.48 -2.52
CA GLY A 85 -3.80 2.49 -2.14
C GLY A 85 -4.06 3.58 -1.09
N ASP A 86 -4.73 3.24 0.01
CA ASP A 86 -4.90 4.10 1.18
C ASP A 86 -4.02 3.65 2.39
N ILE A 87 -3.08 2.72 2.19
CA ILE A 87 -2.07 2.35 3.21
C ILE A 87 -1.18 3.55 3.50
N ILE A 88 -0.75 4.24 2.44
CA ILE A 88 -0.24 5.60 2.48
C ILE A 88 -1.22 6.45 1.70
N GLN A 89 -1.97 7.30 2.38
CA GLN A 89 -3.00 8.12 1.75
C GLN A 89 -2.36 9.40 1.22
N VAL A 90 -2.41 9.60 -0.09
CA VAL A 90 -2.17 10.91 -0.67
C VAL A 90 -3.37 11.80 -0.36
N VAL A 91 -3.11 12.97 0.21
CA VAL A 91 -4.15 13.95 0.54
C VAL A 91 -4.21 15.04 -0.53
N ALA A 92 -5.26 15.88 -0.47
CA ALA A 92 -5.51 16.90 -1.48
C ALA A 92 -4.34 17.89 -1.67
N ASP A 93 -3.62 18.25 -0.59
CA ASP A 93 -2.33 18.92 -0.72
C ASP A 93 -1.28 17.88 -1.11
N ARG A 94 -0.96 17.83 -2.42
CA ARG A 94 -0.05 16.89 -3.08
C ARG A 94 1.44 17.09 -2.71
N ARG A 95 1.70 17.56 -1.49
CA ARG A 95 3.01 17.57 -0.82
C ARG A 95 3.03 16.67 0.42
N TRP A 96 1.87 16.15 0.82
CA TRP A 96 1.68 15.44 2.07
C TRP A 96 1.02 14.08 1.87
N VAL A 97 1.24 13.22 2.86
CA VAL A 97 0.54 11.95 3.02
C VAL A 97 -0.04 11.84 4.42
N SER A 98 -1.06 10.99 4.58
CA SER A 98 -1.63 10.63 5.87
C SER A 98 -1.58 9.12 6.09
N PHE A 99 -1.71 8.73 7.36
CA PHE A 99 -1.55 7.36 7.85
C PHE A 99 -2.65 7.08 8.89
N MET A 100 -3.70 6.38 8.48
CA MET A 100 -4.88 6.18 9.34
C MET A 100 -5.00 4.72 9.78
N TYR A 101 -5.35 4.52 11.05
CA TYR A 101 -5.86 3.25 11.56
C TYR A 101 -7.33 3.06 11.17
N SER A 102 -8.13 4.13 11.22
CA SER A 102 -9.54 4.09 10.83
C SER A 102 -9.92 5.37 10.11
N TYR A 103 -10.11 5.29 8.79
CA TYR A 103 -10.62 6.40 7.99
C TYR A 103 -12.03 6.84 8.39
N PRO A 104 -13.01 5.94 8.60
CA PRO A 104 -14.36 6.35 8.98
C PRO A 104 -14.43 7.13 10.30
N ASN A 105 -13.52 6.82 11.23
CA ASN A 105 -13.48 7.45 12.56
C ASN A 105 -12.39 8.51 12.70
N LEU A 106 -11.63 8.78 11.64
CA LEU A 106 -10.50 9.70 11.66
C LEU A 106 -9.45 9.39 12.75
N ILE A 107 -9.19 8.11 13.00
CA ILE A 107 -8.19 7.67 13.97
C ILE A 107 -6.84 7.48 13.26
N PRO A 108 -5.79 8.24 13.61
CA PRO A 108 -4.47 8.10 13.00
C PRO A 108 -3.75 6.84 13.49
N LEU A 109 -2.77 6.37 12.72
CA LEU A 109 -1.82 5.39 13.22
C LEU A 109 -0.93 6.00 14.32
N PRO A 110 -0.46 5.20 15.30
CA PRO A 110 0.53 5.66 16.26
C PRO A 110 1.79 6.18 15.58
N ALA A 111 2.41 7.24 16.11
CA ALA A 111 3.60 7.84 15.52
C ALA A 111 4.76 6.84 15.30
N ALA A 112 4.92 5.88 16.20
CA ALA A 112 5.93 4.82 16.07
C ALA A 112 5.68 3.92 14.84
N GLU A 113 4.41 3.64 14.52
CA GLU A 113 4.05 2.85 13.34
C GLU A 113 4.27 3.65 12.05
N VAL A 114 3.93 4.94 12.05
CA VAL A 114 4.23 5.84 10.93
C VAL A 114 5.73 5.93 10.67
N ALA A 115 6.54 6.05 11.72
CA ALA A 115 8.00 6.05 11.61
C ALA A 115 8.53 4.73 11.03
N ARG A 116 8.01 3.58 11.49
CA ARG A 116 8.37 2.27 10.94
C ARG A 116 8.02 2.16 9.45
N MET A 117 6.81 2.59 9.06
CA MET A 117 6.39 2.57 7.65
C MET A 117 7.30 3.43 6.78
N ARG A 118 7.65 4.65 7.23
CA ARG A 118 8.66 5.49 6.57
C ARG A 118 9.98 4.74 6.40
N ASP A 119 10.51 4.17 7.49
CA ASP A 119 11.84 3.55 7.48
C ASP A 119 11.91 2.32 6.56
N VAL A 120 10.77 1.70 6.26
CA VAL A 120 10.67 0.66 5.22
C VAL A 120 10.62 1.29 3.83
N VAL A 121 9.73 2.26 3.60
CA VAL A 121 9.51 2.86 2.27
C VAL A 121 10.74 3.60 1.75
N THR A 122 11.48 4.27 2.63
CA THR A 122 12.72 5.02 2.29
C THR A 122 13.87 4.15 1.77
N ARG A 123 13.75 2.82 1.86
CA ARG A 123 14.72 1.86 1.28
C ARG A 123 14.51 1.66 -0.23
N TYR A 124 13.39 2.14 -0.76
CA TYR A 124 13.02 1.99 -2.16
C TYR A 124 13.08 3.35 -2.85
N ASN A 125 13.74 3.41 -4.00
CA ASN A 125 13.81 4.63 -4.80
C ASN A 125 12.55 4.78 -5.65
N PHE A 126 11.81 5.87 -5.51
CA PHE A 126 10.66 6.19 -6.35
C PHE A 126 10.45 7.70 -6.43
N GLU A 127 10.02 8.17 -7.60
CA GLU A 127 9.78 9.59 -7.87
C GLU A 127 8.30 9.96 -7.77
N LYS A 128 7.42 8.97 -8.01
CA LYS A 128 5.96 9.14 -7.98
C LYS A 128 5.31 8.18 -6.99
N LEU A 129 4.27 8.66 -6.33
CA LEU A 129 3.42 7.84 -5.46
C LEU A 129 1.95 8.05 -5.85
N TYR A 130 1.28 6.94 -6.17
CA TYR A 130 -0.15 6.91 -6.49
C TYR A 130 -0.95 6.28 -5.34
N GLY A 131 -1.95 7.01 -4.86
CA GLY A 131 -2.92 6.53 -3.87
C GLY A 131 -4.15 5.87 -4.50
N ALA A 132 -5.18 5.66 -3.68
CA ALA A 132 -6.44 5.01 -4.10
C ALA A 132 -7.42 5.92 -4.87
N TRP A 133 -7.20 7.23 -4.91
CA TRP A 133 -8.17 8.20 -5.42
C TRP A 133 -7.61 9.00 -6.58
N PHE A 134 -8.45 9.22 -7.60
CA PHE A 134 -8.11 10.07 -8.73
C PHE A 134 -7.76 11.50 -8.27
N ASP A 135 -6.88 12.15 -9.03
CA ASP A 135 -6.39 13.51 -8.80
C ASP A 135 -5.62 13.73 -7.48
N CYS A 136 -5.38 12.65 -6.72
CA CYS A 136 -4.62 12.63 -5.47
C CYS A 136 -3.33 11.83 -5.66
N ASP A 137 -2.36 12.38 -6.41
CA ASP A 137 -1.04 11.74 -6.63
C ASP A 137 0.11 12.65 -6.21
N LEU A 138 1.22 12.08 -5.77
CA LEU A 138 2.43 12.85 -5.45
C LEU A 138 3.44 12.75 -6.60
N ALA A 139 3.82 13.90 -7.14
CA ALA A 139 4.90 14.04 -8.12
C ALA A 139 6.10 14.72 -7.44
N HIS A 140 7.32 14.28 -7.77
CA HIS A 140 8.56 14.70 -7.10
C HIS A 140 8.55 14.36 -5.62
N CYS A 141 8.88 13.10 -5.28
CA CYS A 141 8.75 12.60 -3.92
C CYS A 141 9.89 13.12 -3.01
N SER A 142 9.72 14.34 -2.51
CA SER A 142 10.37 14.79 -1.27
C SER A 142 9.33 14.67 -0.16
N ILE A 143 9.24 13.51 0.49
CA ILE A 143 8.36 13.37 1.66
C ILE A 143 8.97 14.21 2.79
N PHE A 144 8.48 15.44 2.95
CA PHE A 144 8.84 16.29 4.08
C PHE A 144 8.16 15.74 5.33
N TYR A 145 8.94 15.04 6.16
CA TYR A 145 8.52 14.59 7.49
C TYR A 145 8.58 15.75 8.49
N GLU A 146 7.78 16.79 8.29
CA GLU A 146 7.50 17.77 9.35
C GLU A 146 6.12 17.47 9.97
N TYR A 147 6.17 16.82 11.13
CA TYR A 147 5.17 16.84 12.20
C TYR A 147 3.70 16.58 11.82
N VAL A 148 3.25 15.33 12.04
CA VAL A 148 1.86 15.10 12.43
C VAL A 148 1.69 15.69 13.83
N ILE A 149 0.97 16.80 13.91
CA ILE A 149 0.68 17.56 15.12
C ILE A 149 -0.05 16.68 16.15
N MET A 150 0.66 16.31 17.21
CA MET A 150 0.10 16.26 18.56
C MET A 150 1.06 17.02 19.46
N ARG A 151 0.62 18.16 19.99
CA ARG A 151 1.18 18.70 21.24
C ARG A 151 0.44 18.00 22.39
N PRO A 152 1.07 17.14 23.18
CA PRO A 152 0.75 17.05 24.59
C PRO A 152 1.41 18.26 25.29
N THR A 153 0.74 18.76 26.32
CA THR A 153 1.17 19.82 27.24
C THR A 153 2.66 19.76 27.60
#